data_AF-A0A527ZPJ0-F1
#
_entry.id   AF-A0A527ZPJ0-F1
#
_cell.length_a   1.000
_cell.length_b   1.000
_cell.length_c   1.000
_cell.angle_alpha   90.00
_cell.angle_beta   90.00
_cell.angle_gamma   90.00
#
_symmetry.space_group_name_H-M   'P 1'
#
loop_
_entity.id
_entity.type
_entity.pdbx_description
1 polymer ?
#
loop_
_entity_poly.entity_id
_entity_poly.type
_entity_poly.pdbx_seq_one_letter_code
_entity_poly.pdbx_strand_id
1 'polypeptide(L)'
;MFVIGGGINGCGIARDAVGRGFSVFLAEMNDLASGTSSGSTKLIHGGLRYLEFYEFRLVREALMEREILWKNAPHIIWPMRFVLPYARGLRPAWLIRLGLFLYDHIG
;
A
#
# COMPACT_ATOMS: atom_id res chain seq x y z
N MET A 1 17.77 -2.43 -19.93
CA MET A 1 17.55 -2.84 -18.52
C MET A 1 16.79 -4.16 -18.52
N PHE A 2 17.14 -5.08 -17.62
CA PHE A 2 16.47 -6.37 -17.51
C PHE A 2 15.90 -6.51 -16.11
N VAL A 3 14.60 -6.77 -15.98
CA VAL A 3 13.88 -6.93 -14.71
C VAL A 3 13.46 -8.38 -14.56
N ILE A 4 13.80 -9.01 -13.44
CA ILE A 4 13.42 -10.39 -13.11
C ILE A 4 12.30 -10.35 -12.07
N GLY A 5 11.16 -10.96 -12.39
CA GLY A 5 9.97 -11.05 -11.55
C GLY A 5 8.84 -10.13 -12.02
N GLY A 6 7.67 -10.72 -12.29
CA GLY A 6 6.42 -10.08 -12.73
C GLY A 6 5.41 -9.84 -11.61
N GLY A 7 5.88 -9.65 -10.37
CA GLY A 7 5.07 -9.16 -9.26
C GLY A 7 4.90 -7.64 -9.29
N ILE A 8 4.14 -7.09 -8.31
CA ILE A 8 3.82 -5.66 -8.24
C ILE A 8 5.07 -4.75 -8.27
N ASN A 9 6.15 -5.14 -7.58
CA ASN A 9 7.40 -4.37 -7.55
C ASN A 9 8.11 -4.41 -8.91
N GLY A 10 8.25 -5.60 -9.51
CA GLY A 10 8.93 -5.75 -10.79
C GLY A 10 8.20 -5.05 -11.93
N CYS A 11 6.88 -5.20 -12.00
CA CYS A 11 6.05 -4.48 -12.97
C CYS A 11 6.10 -2.96 -12.75
N GLY A 12 6.07 -2.50 -11.49
CA GLY A 12 6.21 -1.08 -11.15
C GLY A 12 7.55 -0.48 -11.60
N ILE A 13 8.65 -1.18 -11.32
CA ILE A 13 9.99 -0.79 -11.74
C ILE A 13 10.10 -0.76 -13.26
N ALA A 14 9.61 -1.80 -13.94
CA ALA A 14 9.65 -1.86 -15.40
C ALA A 14 8.84 -0.73 -16.04
N ARG A 15 7.65 -0.42 -15.51
CA ARG A 15 6.82 0.71 -15.96
C ARG A 15 7.55 2.04 -15.80
N ASP A 16 8.14 2.30 -14.64
CA ASP A 16 8.87 3.55 -14.40
C ASP A 16 10.09 3.68 -15.31
N ALA A 17 10.87 2.61 -15.46
CA ALA A 17 12.04 2.60 -16.33
C ALA A 17 11.69 2.84 -17.81
N VAL A 18 10.61 2.22 -18.33
CA VAL A 18 10.11 2.51 -19.68
C VAL A 18 9.67 3.98 -19.79
N GLY A 19 8.96 4.50 -18.78
CA GLY A 19 8.55 5.90 -18.73
C GLY A 19 9.70 6.91 -18.74
N ARG A 20 10.90 6.49 -18.32
CA ARG A 20 12.14 7.28 -18.35
C ARG A 20 12.96 7.11 -19.64
N GLY A 21 12.46 6.35 -20.62
CA GLY A 21 13.10 6.17 -21.93
C GLY A 21 14.09 5.01 -22.03
N PHE A 22 14.17 4.13 -21.03
CA PHE A 22 15.00 2.94 -21.12
C PHE A 22 14.33 1.86 -21.99
N SER A 23 15.13 1.11 -22.75
CA SER A 23 14.68 -0.18 -23.29
C SER A 23 14.71 -1.21 -22.16
N VAL A 24 13.55 -1.80 -21.85
CA VAL A 24 13.34 -2.70 -20.71
C VAL A 24 12.79 -4.04 -21.18
N PHE A 25 13.35 -5.12 -20.67
CA PHE A 25 12.78 -6.46 -20.77
C PHE A 25 12.42 -6.95 -19.37
N LEU A 26 11.21 -7.50 -19.20
CA LEU A 26 10.76 -8.11 -17.95
C LEU A 26 10.54 -9.60 -18.17
N ALA A 27 11.13 -10.43 -17.31
CA ALA A 27 10.96 -11.87 -17.32
C ALA A 27 10.24 -12.33 -16.05
N GLU A 28 9.14 -13.07 -16.21
CA GLU A 28 8.45 -13.79 -15.13
C GLU A 28 8.50 -15.29 -15.46
N MET A 29 8.78 -16.12 -14.46
CA MET A 29 8.90 -17.56 -14.64
C MET A 29 7.52 -18.22 -14.85
N ASN A 30 6.49 -17.71 -14.17
CA ASN A 30 5.13 -18.22 -14.24
C ASN A 30 4.21 -17.22 -14.95
N ASP A 31 3.11 -16.83 -14.31
CA ASP A 31 2.21 -15.77 -14.76
C ASP A 31 2.41 -14.49 -13.93
N LEU A 32 1.97 -13.36 -14.47
CA LEU A 32 2.02 -12.07 -13.78
C LEU A 32 1.28 -12.12 -12.44
N ALA A 33 1.87 -11.51 -11.42
CA ALA A 33 1.36 -11.48 -10.05
C ALA A 33 1.12 -12.85 -9.38
N SER A 34 1.59 -13.96 -9.97
CA SER A 34 1.37 -15.32 -9.46
C SER A 34 1.97 -15.60 -8.06
N GLY A 35 2.97 -14.81 -7.63
CA GLY A 35 3.51 -14.85 -6.26
C GLY A 35 2.70 -14.04 -5.24
N THR A 36 3.39 -13.44 -4.26
CA THR A 36 2.78 -12.70 -3.13
C THR A 36 1.81 -11.59 -3.55
N SER A 37 1.99 -11.01 -4.75
CA SER A 37 1.13 -9.94 -5.27
C SER A 37 -0.35 -10.35 -5.39
N SER A 38 -0.64 -11.61 -5.70
CA SER A 38 -2.02 -12.14 -5.70
C SER A 38 -2.49 -12.62 -4.31
N GLY A 39 -1.55 -12.99 -3.43
CA GLY A 39 -1.77 -13.47 -2.07
C GLY A 39 -2.03 -12.40 -1.00
N SER A 40 -2.32 -11.15 -1.38
CA SER A 40 -2.57 -10.07 -0.44
C SER A 40 -4.01 -10.06 0.10
N THR A 41 -4.25 -9.25 1.15
CA THR A 41 -5.60 -8.90 1.63
C THR A 41 -6.35 -7.97 0.69
N LYS A 42 -5.72 -7.53 -0.40
CA LYS A 42 -6.25 -6.61 -1.42
C LYS A 42 -6.66 -5.25 -0.84
N LEU A 43 -5.86 -4.74 0.10
CA LEU A 43 -6.05 -3.45 0.72
C LEU A 43 -4.86 -2.52 0.45
N ILE A 44 -5.15 -1.30 0.01
CA ILE A 44 -4.19 -0.19 -0.01
C ILE A 44 -4.42 0.60 1.28
N HIS A 45 -3.50 0.48 2.24
CA HIS A 45 -3.64 1.10 3.56
C HIS A 45 -2.34 1.69 4.08
N GLY A 46 -2.44 2.76 4.87
CA GLY A 46 -1.34 3.33 5.66
C GLY A 46 -0.85 2.42 6.79
N GLY A 47 -1.67 1.44 7.17
CA GLY A 47 -1.34 0.47 8.22
C GLY A 47 -1.44 1.07 9.61
N LEU A 48 -2.68 1.29 10.07
CA LEU A 48 -2.98 1.91 11.38
C LEU A 48 -2.19 1.29 12.55
N ARG A 49 -1.96 -0.03 12.52
CA ARG A 49 -1.18 -0.76 13.53
C ARG A 49 0.27 -0.29 13.62
N TYR A 50 0.85 0.21 12.53
CA TYR A 50 2.25 0.64 12.48
C TYR A 50 2.51 1.93 13.27
N LEU A 51 1.47 2.72 13.56
CA LEU A 51 1.59 3.87 14.46
C LEU A 51 2.03 3.47 15.88
N GLU A 52 1.68 2.27 16.34
CA GLU A 52 2.14 1.76 17.65
C GLU A 52 3.63 1.45 17.70
N PHE A 53 4.24 1.24 16.52
CA PHE A 53 5.68 0.99 16.38
C PHE A 53 6.45 2.26 15.98
N TYR A 54 5.80 3.43 16.00
CA TYR A 54 6.38 4.73 15.66
C TYR A 54 6.89 4.81 14.20
N GLU A 55 6.36 3.99 13.30
CA GLU A 55 6.69 3.96 11.87
C GLU A 55 5.97 5.10 11.11
N PHE A 56 6.06 6.33 11.61
CA PHE A 56 5.31 7.47 11.10
C PHE A 56 5.59 7.79 9.63
N ARG A 57 6.86 7.64 9.20
CA ARG A 57 7.25 7.85 7.80
C ARG A 57 6.52 6.87 6.88
N LEU A 58 6.52 5.59 7.23
CA LEU A 58 5.86 4.55 6.45
C LEU A 58 4.36 4.81 6.35
N VAL A 59 3.72 5.13 7.49
CA VAL A 59 2.27 5.41 7.53
C VAL A 59 1.93 6.61 6.66
N ARG A 60 2.70 7.70 6.76
CA ARG A 60 2.54 8.90 5.94
C ARG A 60 2.69 8.61 4.45
N GLU A 61 3.78 7.97 4.05
CA GLU A 61 4.05 7.62 2.65
C GLU A 61 2.91 6.76 2.07
N ALA A 62 2.48 5.73 2.79
CA ALA A 62 1.42 4.85 2.35
C ALA A 62 0.03 5.53 2.29
N LEU A 63 -0.25 6.51 3.16
CA LEU A 63 -1.47 7.31 3.08
C LEU A 63 -1.48 8.26 1.88
N MET A 64 -0.37 8.94 1.62
CA MET A 64 -0.23 9.81 0.44
C MET A 64 -0.33 9.02 -0.87
N GLU A 65 0.35 7.86 -0.93
CA GLU A 65 0.32 6.98 -2.11
C GLU A 65 -1.07 6.42 -2.40
N ARG A 66 -1.95 6.26 -1.39
CA ARG A 66 -3.31 5.77 -1.60
C ARG A 66 -4.08 6.63 -2.61
N GLU A 67 -4.01 7.95 -2.48
CA GLU A 67 -4.71 8.88 -3.37
C GLU A 67 -4.08 8.88 -4.78
N ILE A 68 -2.76 8.75 -4.86
CA ILE A 68 -2.02 8.64 -6.13
C ILE A 68 -2.42 7.37 -6.87
N LEU A 69 -2.43 6.22 -6.18
CA LEU A 69 -2.82 4.94 -6.75
C LEU A 69 -4.28 4.95 -7.19
N TRP A 70 -5.18 5.53 -6.38
CA TRP A 70 -6.59 5.65 -6.75
C TRP A 70 -6.77 6.48 -8.03
N LYS A 71 -6.06 7.61 -8.14
CA LYS A 71 -6.06 8.43 -9.37
C LYS A 71 -5.51 7.67 -10.59
N ASN A 72 -4.50 6.83 -10.40
CA ASN A 72 -3.86 6.08 -11.48
C ASN A 72 -4.68 4.88 -11.98
N ALA A 73 -5.41 4.20 -11.08
CA ALA A 73 -6.19 3.01 -11.43
C ALA A 73 -7.61 3.02 -10.81
N PRO A 74 -8.45 4.02 -11.15
CA PRO A 74 -9.79 4.17 -10.55
C PRO A 74 -10.77 3.05 -10.93
N HIS A 75 -10.43 2.24 -11.94
CA HIS A 75 -11.23 1.11 -12.41
C HIS A 75 -11.08 -0.14 -11.51
N ILE A 76 -10.06 -0.21 -10.65
CA ILE A 76 -9.80 -1.34 -9.74
C ILE A 76 -9.48 -0.92 -8.30
N ILE A 77 -9.39 0.39 -8.02
CA ILE A 77 -9.16 0.94 -6.69
C ILE A 77 -10.32 1.88 -6.36
N TRP A 78 -10.90 1.73 -5.17
CA TRP A 78 -11.97 2.57 -4.66
C TRP A 78 -11.91 2.69 -3.13
N PRO A 79 -12.52 3.74 -2.54
CA PRO A 79 -12.53 3.92 -1.10
C PRO A 79 -13.33 2.83 -0.39
N MET A 80 -12.83 2.38 0.76
CA MET A 80 -13.50 1.43 1.64
C MET A 80 -13.50 1.97 3.08
N ARG A 81 -14.65 1.92 3.74
CA ARG A 81 -14.78 2.27 5.16
C ARG A 81 -14.48 1.05 6.03
N PHE A 82 -13.69 1.25 7.09
CA PHE A 82 -13.37 0.22 8.08
C PHE A 82 -14.07 0.52 9.40
N VAL A 83 -14.57 -0.54 10.04
CA VAL A 83 -15.11 -0.48 11.40
C VAL A 83 -14.12 -1.19 12.32
N LEU A 84 -13.64 -0.49 13.36
CA LEU A 84 -12.77 -1.05 14.39
C LEU A 84 -13.59 -1.27 15.68
N PRO A 85 -14.00 -2.50 16.01
CA PRO A 85 -14.72 -2.78 17.25
C PRO A 85 -13.86 -2.45 18.47
N TYR A 86 -14.44 -1.74 19.43
CA TYR A 86 -13.77 -1.46 20.70
C TYR A 86 -13.85 -2.67 21.64
N ALA A 87 -12.70 -3.17 22.09
CA ALA A 87 -12.60 -4.23 23.07
C ALA A 87 -11.91 -3.73 24.34
N ARG A 88 -12.59 -3.88 25.49
CA ARG A 88 -12.00 -3.55 26.80
C ARG A 88 -10.79 -4.45 27.07
N GLY A 89 -9.73 -3.87 27.65
CA GLY A 89 -8.50 -4.59 28.01
C GLY A 89 -7.45 -4.69 26.90
N LEU A 90 -7.77 -4.41 25.64
CA LEU A 90 -6.77 -4.40 24.56
C LEU A 90 -6.09 -3.03 24.41
N ARG A 91 -6.88 -1.99 24.15
CA ARG A 91 -6.39 -0.61 23.98
C ARG A 91 -7.35 0.36 24.65
N PRO A 92 -6.87 1.38 25.37
CA PRO A 92 -7.75 2.39 25.94
C PRO A 92 -8.35 3.27 24.83
N ALA A 93 -9.58 3.73 25.05
CA ALA A 93 -10.34 4.48 24.03
C ALA A 93 -9.65 5.78 23.58
N TRP A 94 -8.94 6.46 24.49
CA TRP A 94 -8.21 7.69 24.17
C TRP A 94 -7.07 7.44 23.18
N LEU A 95 -6.37 6.29 23.30
CA LEU A 95 -5.26 5.94 22.42
C LEU A 95 -5.75 5.62 21.01
N ILE A 96 -6.88 4.90 20.90
CA ILE A 96 -7.52 4.64 19.60
C ILE A 96 -7.92 5.95 18.94
N ARG A 97 -8.56 6.87 19.69
CA ARG A 97 -8.96 8.19 19.16
C ARG A 97 -7.76 9.02 18.70
N LEU A 98 -6.66 9.03 19.47
CA LEU A 98 -5.42 9.70 19.07
C LEU A 98 -4.80 9.07 17.82
N GLY A 99 -4.74 7.74 17.76
CA GLY A 99 -4.22 7.03 16.59
C GLY A 99 -5.03 7.31 15.32
N LEU A 100 -6.37 7.32 15.42
CA LEU A 100 -7.24 7.70 14.30
C LEU A 100 -7.05 9.15 13.89
N PHE A 101 -6.96 10.08 14.85
CA PHE A 101 -6.66 11.48 14.57
C PHE A 101 -5.34 11.65 13.80
N LEU A 102 -4.27 10.98 14.25
CA LEU A 102 -2.98 11.00 13.55
C LEU A 102 -3.10 10.39 12.14
N TYR A 103 -3.80 9.26 12.01
CA TYR A 103 -3.99 8.58 10.73
C TYR A 103 -4.74 9.44 9.70
N ASP A 104 -5.63 10.32 10.15
CA ASP A 104 -6.37 11.24 9.27
C ASP A 104 -5.56 12.48 8.84
N HIS A 105 -4.47 12.82 9.55
CA HIS A 105 -3.75 14.10 9.35
C HIS A 105 -2.26 13.97 9.01
N ILE A 106 -1.68 12.76 9.08
CA ILE A 106 -0.24 12.58 8.86
C ILE A 106 0.13 12.45 7.37
N GLY A 107 -0.84 12.13 6.51
CA GLY A 107 -0.69 11.96 5.06
C GLY A 107 -1.34 13.09 4.29
#